data_AF-A0A8B7REV5-F1
#
_entry.id   AF-A0A8B7REV5-F1
#
_cell.length_a   1.000
_cell.length_b   1.000
_cell.length_c   1.000
_cell.angle_alpha   90.00
_cell.angle_beta   90.00
_cell.angle_gamma   90.00
#
_symmetry.space_group_name_H-M   'P 1'
#
loop_
_entity.id
_entity.type
_entity.pdbx_description
1 polymer ?
#
loop_
_entity_poly.entity_id
_entity_poly.type
_entity_poly.pdbx_seq_one_letter_code
_entity_poly.pdbx_strand_id
1 'polypeptide(L)'
;MDRSAEFRRWKAQCLSKADLSRKGSVDEDVVELVQLLNEREQFFTTSSCAGRIILLDGSINGFEVQKKDCCWLLVTHRPCIKDDMVAALKKANGDAILKFEPLVLHVQCRQLQDAQILHSVAIDSGFRNSGITVGKRGKIMLAVRSTHGLEVPLSQEGKLMVTEEYIDFLLKIANQKMEENKKRIERFYNCLQHALERATVTDSHSKEKINEKNNPYSHKKKRNRAKARGKCVTEENDKELENDDDLGISVTIFPEDY
;
A
#
# COMPACT_ATOMS: atom_id res chain seq x y z
N MET A 1 20.93 13.10 -14.27
CA MET A 1 19.52 13.26 -14.68
C MET A 1 18.78 13.98 -13.56
N ASP A 2 17.95 14.96 -13.92
CA ASP A 2 17.08 15.65 -12.96
C ASP A 2 15.96 14.69 -12.50
N ARG A 3 16.05 14.21 -11.25
CA ARG A 3 15.06 13.31 -10.65
C ARG A 3 13.68 13.96 -10.54
N SER A 4 13.61 15.29 -10.46
CA SER A 4 12.35 16.03 -10.38
C SER A 4 11.62 16.06 -11.72
N ALA A 5 12.32 16.35 -12.82
CA ALA A 5 11.76 16.22 -14.17
C ALA A 5 11.31 14.78 -14.48
N GLU A 6 12.10 13.78 -14.07
CA GLU A 6 11.72 12.38 -14.27
C GLU A 6 10.45 12.00 -13.48
N PHE A 7 10.32 12.45 -12.23
CA PHE A 7 9.11 12.22 -11.44
C PHE A 7 7.87 12.88 -12.07
N ARG A 8 7.98 14.14 -12.51
CA ARG A 8 6.88 14.83 -13.21
C ARG A 8 6.42 14.09 -14.46
N ARG A 9 7.37 13.55 -15.24
CA ARG A 9 7.08 12.71 -16.40
C ARG A 9 6.34 11.42 -16.01
N TRP A 10 6.79 10.72 -14.97
CA TRP A 10 6.10 9.51 -14.48
C TRP A 10 4.69 9.82 -13.99
N LYS A 11 4.52 10.91 -13.25
CA LYS A 11 3.21 11.37 -12.79
C LYS A 11 2.27 11.64 -13.95
N ALA A 12 2.69 12.45 -14.92
CA ALA A 12 1.89 12.76 -16.10
C ALA A 12 1.51 11.50 -16.89
N GLN A 13 2.45 10.57 -17.07
CA GLN A 13 2.20 9.30 -17.74
C GLN A 13 1.25 8.37 -16.95
N CYS A 14 1.30 8.39 -15.62
CA CYS A 14 0.44 7.56 -14.80
C CYS A 14 -1.00 8.07 -14.81
N LEU A 15 -1.17 9.38 -14.64
CA LEU A 15 -2.48 10.03 -14.55
C LEU A 15 -3.21 10.13 -15.90
N SER A 16 -2.51 9.97 -17.02
CA SER A 16 -3.13 9.94 -18.36
C SER A 16 -3.69 8.56 -18.75
N LYS A 17 -3.40 7.50 -17.98
CA LYS A 17 -3.88 6.16 -18.28
C LYS A 17 -5.32 5.98 -17.85
N ALA A 18 -6.05 5.15 -18.60
CA ALA A 18 -7.35 4.65 -18.18
C ALA A 18 -7.20 3.73 -16.96
N ASP A 19 -8.28 3.64 -16.18
CA ASP A 19 -8.37 2.73 -15.04
C ASP A 19 -8.37 1.26 -15.54
N LEU A 20 -7.46 0.45 -14.99
CA LEU A 20 -7.27 -0.96 -15.36
C LEU A 20 -7.93 -1.93 -14.38
N SER A 21 -8.64 -1.43 -13.37
CA SER A 21 -9.42 -2.27 -12.45
C SER A 21 -10.58 -2.95 -13.19
N ARG A 22 -11.08 -4.07 -12.65
CA ARG A 22 -12.28 -4.74 -13.19
C ARG A 22 -13.52 -3.83 -13.14
N LYS A 23 -13.55 -2.86 -12.22
CA LYS A 23 -14.62 -1.84 -12.12
C LYS A 23 -14.50 -0.78 -13.21
N GLY A 24 -13.28 -0.48 -13.66
CA GLY A 24 -13.00 0.56 -14.66
C GLY A 24 -13.09 1.99 -14.11
N SER A 25 -13.17 2.15 -12.78
CA SER A 25 -13.20 3.45 -12.12
C SER A 25 -12.67 3.36 -10.68
N VAL A 26 -12.23 4.50 -10.16
CA VAL A 26 -11.89 4.66 -8.74
C VAL A 26 -13.14 4.45 -7.87
N ASP A 27 -12.96 3.90 -6.68
CA ASP A 27 -14.04 3.73 -5.72
C ASP A 27 -14.47 5.06 -5.09
N GLU A 28 -15.78 5.22 -4.93
CA GLU A 28 -16.40 6.45 -4.44
C GLU A 28 -15.87 6.84 -3.06
N ASP A 29 -15.68 5.87 -2.16
CA ASP A 29 -15.21 6.11 -0.80
C ASP A 29 -13.74 6.58 -0.71
N VAL A 30 -12.95 6.52 -1.80
CA VAL A 30 -11.54 6.96 -1.82
C VAL A 30 -11.25 8.00 -2.90
N VAL A 31 -12.26 8.45 -3.65
CA VAL A 31 -12.06 9.37 -4.77
C VAL A 31 -11.42 10.69 -4.31
N GLU A 32 -11.88 11.25 -3.20
CA GLU A 32 -11.33 12.50 -2.64
C GLU A 32 -9.90 12.31 -2.13
N LEU A 33 -9.59 11.18 -1.52
CA LEU A 33 -8.25 10.83 -1.07
C LEU A 33 -7.27 10.72 -2.25
N VAL A 34 -7.71 10.06 -3.33
CA VAL A 34 -6.93 9.90 -4.56
C VAL A 34 -6.70 11.26 -5.22
N GLN A 35 -7.73 12.10 -5.31
CA GLN A 35 -7.61 13.46 -5.84
C GLN A 35 -6.65 14.32 -5.02
N LEU A 36 -6.81 14.35 -3.69
CA LEU A 36 -5.94 15.08 -2.77
C LEU A 36 -4.46 14.74 -2.98
N LEU A 37 -4.13 13.45 -3.13
CA LEU A 37 -2.75 13.02 -3.41
C LEU A 37 -2.28 13.45 -4.79
N ASN A 38 -3.11 13.28 -5.82
CA ASN A 38 -2.76 13.57 -7.21
C ASN A 38 -2.64 15.07 -7.50
N GLU A 39 -3.24 15.94 -6.72
CA GLU A 39 -3.07 17.40 -6.81
C GLU A 39 -1.70 17.87 -6.30
N ARG A 40 -1.03 17.09 -5.44
CA ARG A 40 0.27 17.48 -4.84
C ARG A 40 1.45 17.12 -5.72
N GLU A 41 2.37 18.05 -5.93
CA GLU A 41 3.57 17.80 -6.76
C GLU A 41 4.45 16.64 -6.26
N GLN A 42 4.36 16.31 -4.98
CA GLN A 42 5.16 15.28 -4.32
C GLN A 42 4.64 13.86 -4.56
N PHE A 43 3.39 13.70 -5.00
CA PHE A 43 2.71 12.40 -5.01
C PHE A 43 1.98 12.12 -6.32
N PHE A 44 1.82 10.84 -6.61
CA PHE A 44 0.73 10.35 -7.46
C PHE A 44 0.34 8.92 -7.09
N THR A 45 -0.94 8.59 -7.20
CA THR A 45 -1.47 7.25 -6.97
C THR A 45 -1.23 6.36 -8.19
N THR A 46 -0.82 5.11 -7.97
CA THR A 46 -0.67 4.11 -9.05
C THR A 46 -1.78 3.07 -9.07
N SER A 47 -2.41 2.82 -7.92
CA SER A 47 -3.60 1.97 -7.78
C SER A 47 -4.28 2.20 -6.43
N SER A 48 -5.60 1.96 -6.38
CA SER A 48 -6.41 2.09 -5.17
C SER A 48 -7.58 1.10 -5.20
N CYS A 49 -7.99 0.61 -4.03
CA CYS A 49 -9.22 -0.13 -3.78
C CYS A 49 -9.74 0.31 -2.42
N ALA A 50 -10.98 0.79 -2.32
CA ALA A 50 -11.55 1.27 -1.06
C ALA A 50 -11.80 0.15 -0.04
N GLY A 51 -11.82 -1.10 -0.49
CA GLY A 51 -12.17 -2.27 0.29
C GLY A 51 -13.34 -2.99 -0.37
N ARG A 52 -13.38 -4.31 -0.21
CA ARG A 52 -14.33 -5.15 -0.94
C ARG A 52 -14.69 -6.42 -0.18
N ILE A 53 -15.93 -6.85 -0.36
CA ILE A 53 -16.38 -8.19 -0.02
C ILE A 53 -16.45 -8.97 -1.33
N ILE A 54 -15.83 -10.15 -1.32
CA ILE A 54 -15.67 -11.00 -2.50
C ILE A 54 -16.10 -12.42 -2.14
N LEU A 55 -16.83 -13.06 -3.05
CA LEU A 55 -16.97 -14.51 -3.07
C LEU A 55 -16.19 -15.04 -4.28
N LEU A 56 -15.15 -15.82 -4.01
CA LEU A 56 -14.34 -16.48 -5.03
C LEU A 56 -14.80 -17.94 -5.17
N ASP A 57 -14.79 -18.48 -6.38
CA ASP A 57 -14.87 -19.93 -6.61
C ASP A 57 -13.46 -20.45 -6.90
N GLY A 58 -12.93 -21.28 -6.00
CA GLY A 58 -11.64 -21.94 -6.13
C GLY A 58 -11.72 -23.18 -7.01
N SER A 59 -10.62 -23.50 -7.70
CA SER A 59 -10.54 -24.76 -8.45
C SER A 59 -10.51 -25.96 -7.51
N ILE A 60 -11.18 -27.05 -7.88
CA ILE A 60 -11.33 -28.30 -7.12
C ILE A 60 -9.98 -28.94 -6.72
N ASN A 61 -8.86 -28.56 -7.35
CA ASN A 61 -7.61 -29.34 -7.32
C ASN A 61 -6.36 -28.59 -6.80
N GLY A 62 -6.45 -27.53 -5.99
CA GLY A 62 -5.21 -26.90 -5.52
C GLY A 62 -5.30 -25.96 -4.33
N PHE A 63 -4.41 -26.15 -3.37
CA PHE A 63 -4.06 -25.19 -2.31
C PHE A 63 -3.17 -24.04 -2.83
N GLU A 64 -2.87 -24.00 -4.12
CA GLU A 64 -2.03 -22.98 -4.73
C GLU A 64 -2.76 -21.64 -4.88
N VAL A 65 -2.05 -20.56 -4.59
CA VAL A 65 -2.58 -19.20 -4.75
C VAL A 65 -2.69 -18.85 -6.23
N GLN A 66 -3.87 -19.07 -6.82
CA GLN A 66 -4.18 -18.64 -8.19
C GLN A 66 -4.42 -17.13 -8.25
N LYS A 67 -3.47 -16.41 -8.84
CA LYS A 67 -3.58 -14.96 -9.08
C LYS A 67 -4.26 -14.61 -10.42
N LYS A 68 -4.29 -15.56 -11.37
CA LYS A 68 -4.89 -15.41 -12.70
C LYS A 68 -6.11 -16.33 -12.83
N ASP A 69 -7.10 -15.90 -13.60
CA ASP A 69 -8.33 -16.66 -13.88
C ASP A 69 -9.16 -17.06 -12.67
N CYS A 70 -9.06 -16.30 -11.56
CA CYS A 70 -9.92 -16.50 -10.40
C CYS A 70 -11.38 -16.13 -10.72
N CYS A 71 -12.27 -17.08 -10.50
CA CYS A 71 -13.71 -16.93 -10.72
C CYS A 71 -14.32 -16.11 -9.59
N TRP A 72 -14.86 -14.93 -9.91
CA TRP A 72 -15.53 -14.05 -8.95
C TRP A 72 -17.03 -14.28 -9.04
N LEU A 73 -17.59 -14.94 -8.05
CA LEU A 73 -19.04 -15.18 -7.97
C LEU A 73 -19.78 -13.91 -7.54
N LEU A 74 -19.14 -13.11 -6.68
CA LEU A 74 -19.66 -11.84 -6.18
C LEU A 74 -18.49 -10.89 -5.87
N VAL A 75 -18.64 -9.61 -6.22
CA VAL A 75 -17.81 -8.53 -5.68
C VAL A 75 -18.65 -7.30 -5.41
N THR A 76 -18.46 -6.73 -4.21
CA THR A 76 -19.05 -5.46 -3.83
C THR A 76 -18.04 -4.60 -3.06
N HIS A 77 -18.07 -3.30 -3.33
CA HIS A 77 -17.31 -2.27 -2.60
C HIS A 77 -18.19 -1.56 -1.56
N ARG A 78 -19.35 -2.16 -1.21
CA ARG A 78 -20.33 -1.67 -0.24
C ARG A 78 -20.72 -2.82 0.70
N PRO A 79 -21.48 -2.56 1.78
CA PRO A 79 -22.05 -3.63 2.58
C PRO A 79 -22.78 -4.65 1.71
N CYS A 80 -22.48 -5.92 1.91
CA CYS A 80 -23.07 -7.04 1.18
C CYS A 80 -24.43 -7.38 1.78
N ILE A 81 -25.44 -7.52 0.92
CA ILE A 81 -26.76 -8.01 1.32
C ILE A 81 -26.83 -9.54 1.22
N LYS A 82 -27.72 -10.14 2.01
CA LYS A 82 -27.88 -11.60 2.10
C LYS A 82 -28.26 -12.21 0.77
N ASP A 83 -29.22 -11.62 0.06
CA ASP A 83 -29.76 -12.18 -1.18
C ASP A 83 -28.70 -12.31 -2.27
N ASP A 84 -27.83 -11.30 -2.42
CA ASP A 84 -26.71 -11.34 -3.36
C ASP A 84 -25.72 -12.46 -3.03
N MET A 85 -25.42 -12.66 -1.74
CA MET A 85 -24.54 -13.74 -1.27
C MET A 85 -25.13 -15.12 -1.55
N VAL A 86 -26.40 -15.33 -1.23
CA VAL A 86 -27.11 -16.59 -1.48
C VAL A 86 -27.20 -16.86 -2.99
N ALA A 87 -27.49 -15.85 -3.80
CA ALA A 87 -27.53 -15.99 -5.26
C ALA A 87 -26.16 -16.33 -5.86
N ALA A 88 -25.08 -15.79 -5.30
CA ALA A 88 -23.72 -16.08 -5.72
C ALA A 88 -23.28 -17.50 -5.30
N LEU A 89 -23.57 -17.92 -4.07
CA LEU A 89 -23.25 -19.26 -3.57
C LEU A 89 -23.92 -20.38 -4.36
N LYS A 90 -25.14 -20.15 -4.88
CA LYS A 90 -25.83 -21.12 -5.76
C LYS A 90 -25.09 -21.39 -7.07
N LYS A 91 -24.15 -20.52 -7.46
CA LYS A 91 -23.34 -20.67 -8.67
C LYS A 91 -21.98 -21.31 -8.39
N ALA A 92 -21.64 -21.54 -7.11
CA ALA A 92 -20.36 -22.12 -6.72
C ALA A 92 -20.31 -23.59 -7.11
N ASN A 93 -19.26 -23.98 -7.84
CA ASN A 93 -19.05 -25.36 -8.27
C ASN A 93 -17.76 -25.97 -7.67
N GLY A 94 -16.94 -25.17 -6.98
CA GLY A 94 -15.72 -25.62 -6.34
C GLY A 94 -15.62 -25.15 -4.88
N ASP A 95 -14.44 -24.65 -4.53
CA ASP A 95 -14.11 -24.24 -3.16
C ASP A 95 -14.39 -22.75 -3.00
N ALA A 96 -15.63 -22.42 -2.65
CA ALA A 96 -16.05 -21.05 -2.48
C ALA A 96 -15.44 -20.44 -1.21
N ILE A 97 -14.79 -19.28 -1.36
CA ILE A 97 -14.16 -18.56 -0.26
C ILE A 97 -14.75 -17.16 -0.17
N LEU A 98 -15.30 -16.84 1.01
CA LEU A 98 -15.71 -15.48 1.34
C LEU A 98 -14.49 -14.70 1.84
N LYS A 99 -14.23 -13.55 1.22
CA LYS A 99 -13.17 -12.63 1.63
C LYS A 99 -13.71 -11.23 1.89
N PHE A 100 -13.16 -10.60 2.92
CA PHE A 100 -13.16 -9.14 3.05
C PHE A 100 -11.71 -8.66 2.97
N GLU A 101 -11.45 -7.74 2.04
CA GLU A 101 -10.17 -7.07 1.87
C GLU A 101 -10.35 -5.56 2.15
N PRO A 102 -9.50 -4.94 2.99
CA PRO A 102 -9.62 -3.54 3.37
C PRO A 102 -9.04 -2.62 2.27
N LEU A 103 -8.97 -1.31 2.56
CA LEU A 103 -8.27 -0.33 1.73
C LEU A 103 -6.87 -0.84 1.36
N VAL A 104 -6.56 -0.76 0.06
CA VAL A 104 -5.20 -0.86 -0.46
C VAL A 104 -4.96 0.35 -1.36
N LEU A 105 -3.87 1.07 -1.10
CA LEU A 105 -3.50 2.25 -1.87
C LEU A 105 -1.99 2.26 -2.12
N HIS A 106 -1.60 2.49 -3.38
CA HIS A 106 -0.20 2.64 -3.76
C HIS A 106 0.07 4.07 -4.23
N VAL A 107 1.05 4.73 -3.61
CA VAL A 107 1.39 6.15 -3.84
C VAL A 107 2.88 6.29 -4.13
N GLN A 108 3.22 6.80 -5.32
CA GLN A 108 4.60 7.08 -5.68
C GLN A 108 4.97 8.46 -5.17
N CYS A 109 6.07 8.51 -4.45
CA CYS A 109 6.54 9.71 -3.75
C CYS A 109 7.77 10.27 -4.47
N ARG A 110 7.88 11.60 -4.51
CA ARG A 110 9.01 12.29 -5.13
C ARG A 110 10.29 12.11 -4.34
N GLN A 111 10.21 12.19 -3.02
CA GLN A 111 11.33 12.04 -2.10
C GLN A 111 11.00 11.07 -0.97
N LEU A 112 12.05 10.60 -0.27
CA LEU A 112 11.88 9.66 0.85
C LEU A 112 11.16 10.34 2.02
N GLN A 113 11.43 11.62 2.24
CA GLN A 113 10.78 12.44 3.26
C GLN A 113 9.27 12.53 3.01
N ASP A 114 8.86 12.71 1.75
CA ASP A 114 7.45 12.73 1.37
C ASP A 114 6.77 11.39 1.71
N ALA A 115 7.46 10.27 1.42
CA ALA A 115 6.98 8.92 1.74
C ALA A 115 6.92 8.66 3.25
N GLN A 116 7.88 9.19 4.03
CA GLN A 116 7.90 9.09 5.49
C GLN A 116 6.71 9.81 6.12
N ILE A 117 6.36 11.01 5.64
CA ILE A 117 5.18 11.75 6.12
C ILE A 117 3.91 10.93 5.89
N LEU A 118 3.70 10.47 4.65
CA LEU A 118 2.54 9.64 4.31
C LEU A 118 2.49 8.34 5.13
N HIS A 119 3.65 7.70 5.32
CA HIS A 119 3.75 6.47 6.10
C HIS A 119 3.36 6.69 7.56
N SER A 120 3.88 7.74 8.21
CA SER A 120 3.49 8.08 9.60
C SER A 120 1.99 8.31 9.70
N VAL A 121 1.43 9.11 8.80
CA VAL A 121 -0.02 9.37 8.75
C VAL A 121 -0.81 8.06 8.57
N ALA A 122 -0.35 7.15 7.71
CA ALA A 122 -1.00 5.86 7.50
C ALA A 122 -0.97 4.97 8.76
N ILE A 123 0.19 4.85 9.42
CA ILE A 123 0.34 4.08 10.66
C ILE A 123 -0.58 4.62 11.76
N ASP A 124 -0.56 5.94 11.96
CA ASP A 124 -1.38 6.63 12.97
C ASP A 124 -2.88 6.49 12.68
N SER A 125 -3.23 6.32 11.40
CA SER A 125 -4.61 6.10 10.96
C SER A 125 -5.05 4.64 11.00
N GLY A 126 -4.21 3.71 11.46
CA GLY A 126 -4.54 2.29 11.64
C GLY A 126 -4.12 1.36 10.50
N PHE A 127 -3.36 1.87 9.52
CA PHE A 127 -2.79 1.08 8.43
C PHE A 127 -1.39 0.57 8.78
N ARG A 128 -1.30 -0.24 9.85
CA ARG A 128 -0.02 -0.68 10.46
C ARG A 128 0.88 -1.52 9.56
N ASN A 129 0.35 -2.11 8.49
CA ASN A 129 1.09 -2.94 7.52
C ASN A 129 1.56 -2.14 6.30
N SER A 130 1.46 -0.82 6.39
CA SER A 130 1.97 0.09 5.38
C SER A 130 3.49 0.06 5.33
N GLY A 131 4.06 0.14 4.14
CA GLY A 131 5.49 0.03 3.94
C GLY A 131 5.98 0.84 2.75
N ILE A 132 7.24 1.26 2.83
CA ILE A 132 7.93 2.00 1.77
C ILE A 132 8.87 1.03 1.05
N THR A 133 8.86 1.07 -0.27
CA THR A 133 9.81 0.34 -1.12
C THR A 133 10.58 1.35 -1.97
N VAL A 134 11.90 1.21 -2.01
CA VAL A 134 12.78 2.01 -2.87
C VAL A 134 13.27 1.12 -4.00
N GLY A 135 12.69 1.30 -5.19
CA GLY A 135 13.03 0.53 -6.37
C GLY A 135 14.30 1.02 -7.08
N LYS A 136 14.71 0.24 -8.09
CA LYS A 136 15.79 0.62 -9.02
C LYS A 136 15.51 2.01 -9.61
N ARG A 137 16.56 2.79 -9.86
CA ARG A 137 16.49 4.21 -10.32
C ARG A 137 15.84 5.18 -9.31
N GLY A 138 15.68 4.78 -8.04
CA GLY A 138 15.23 5.66 -6.97
C GLY A 138 13.73 5.92 -6.95
N LYS A 139 12.92 5.02 -7.52
CA LYS A 139 11.44 5.09 -7.42
C LYS A 139 11.02 4.76 -6.00
N ILE A 140 10.37 5.71 -5.32
CA ILE A 140 9.92 5.55 -3.94
C ILE A 140 8.42 5.28 -3.94
N MET A 141 8.05 4.10 -3.46
CA MET A 141 6.69 3.59 -3.50
C MET A 141 6.19 3.37 -2.09
N LEU A 142 5.12 4.05 -1.69
CA LEU A 142 4.39 3.73 -0.46
C LEU A 142 3.22 2.81 -0.79
N ALA A 143 3.06 1.76 -0.01
CA ALA A 143 1.86 0.95 0.00
C ALA A 143 1.15 1.13 1.35
N VAL A 144 -0.08 1.63 1.32
CA VAL A 144 -0.96 1.76 2.49
C VAL A 144 -1.81 0.50 2.60
N ARG A 145 -1.66 -0.24 3.70
CA ARG A 145 -2.29 -1.55 3.91
C ARG A 145 -2.63 -1.81 5.38
N SER A 146 -3.58 -2.71 5.62
CA SER A 146 -3.99 -3.15 6.97
C SER A 146 -4.00 -4.68 7.08
N THR A 147 -3.91 -5.20 8.30
CA THR A 147 -4.22 -6.61 8.64
C THR A 147 -5.72 -6.88 8.77
N HIS A 148 -6.56 -5.86 8.63
CA HIS A 148 -8.00 -5.98 8.78
C HIS A 148 -8.63 -6.77 7.64
N GLY A 149 -8.73 -8.09 7.79
CA GLY A 149 -9.27 -8.98 6.77
C GLY A 149 -10.30 -9.97 7.32
N LEU A 150 -10.92 -10.71 6.42
CA LEU A 150 -11.70 -11.92 6.68
C LEU A 150 -11.45 -12.86 5.49
N GLU A 151 -11.20 -14.14 5.75
CA GLU A 151 -11.09 -15.17 4.73
C GLU A 151 -11.66 -16.46 5.31
N VAL A 152 -12.75 -16.96 4.74
CA VAL A 152 -13.48 -18.12 5.26
C VAL A 152 -13.92 -19.02 4.11
N PRO A 153 -13.50 -20.30 4.08
CA PRO A 153 -14.02 -21.28 3.14
C PRO A 153 -15.49 -21.62 3.49
N LEU A 154 -16.36 -21.61 2.49
CA LEU A 154 -17.80 -21.87 2.65
C LEU A 154 -18.22 -23.20 2.00
N SER A 155 -17.57 -23.59 0.92
CA SER A 155 -17.83 -24.87 0.25
C SER A 155 -16.54 -25.64 -0.01
N GLN A 156 -16.70 -26.95 -0.18
CA GLN A 156 -15.65 -27.86 -0.61
C GLN A 156 -16.21 -28.73 -1.74
N GLU A 157 -15.52 -28.76 -2.88
CA GLU A 157 -15.94 -29.53 -4.06
C GLU A 157 -17.41 -29.23 -4.47
N GLY A 158 -17.81 -27.96 -4.40
CA GLY A 158 -19.18 -27.50 -4.70
C GLY A 158 -20.22 -27.80 -3.61
N LYS A 159 -19.87 -28.56 -2.58
CA LYS A 159 -20.76 -28.82 -1.44
C LYS A 159 -20.63 -27.72 -0.39
N LEU A 160 -21.74 -27.05 -0.08
CA LEU A 160 -21.79 -26.07 1.01
C LEU A 160 -21.53 -26.76 2.36
N MET A 161 -20.55 -26.26 3.10
CA MET A 161 -20.07 -26.84 4.37
C MET A 161 -20.62 -26.11 5.61
N VAL A 162 -21.34 -25.02 5.40
CA VAL A 162 -21.83 -24.12 6.46
C VAL A 162 -23.36 -23.98 6.42
N THR A 163 -23.95 -23.63 7.54
CA THR A 163 -25.39 -23.34 7.64
C THR A 163 -25.71 -21.94 7.15
N GLU A 164 -26.98 -21.69 6.81
CA GLU A 164 -27.45 -20.34 6.46
C GLU A 164 -27.27 -19.35 7.61
N GLU A 165 -27.49 -19.78 8.86
CA GLU A 165 -27.25 -18.96 10.05
C GLU A 165 -25.78 -18.53 10.17
N TYR A 166 -24.83 -19.42 9.83
CA TYR A 166 -23.42 -19.07 9.82
C TYR A 166 -23.08 -18.06 8.73
N ILE A 167 -23.71 -18.15 7.56
CA ILE A 167 -23.57 -17.16 6.48
C ILE A 167 -24.05 -15.79 6.95
N ASP A 168 -25.20 -15.72 7.63
CA ASP A 168 -25.73 -14.47 8.17
C ASP A 168 -24.78 -13.84 9.20
N PHE A 169 -24.22 -14.67 10.09
CA PHE A 169 -23.20 -14.24 11.04
C PHE A 169 -21.95 -13.69 10.31
N LEU A 170 -21.42 -14.40 9.32
CA LEU A 170 -20.26 -13.96 8.55
C LEU A 170 -20.51 -12.65 7.79
N LEU A 171 -21.68 -12.49 7.17
CA LEU A 171 -22.06 -11.26 6.50
C LEU A 171 -22.11 -10.08 7.46
N LYS A 172 -22.65 -10.28 8.66
CA LYS A 172 -22.64 -9.25 9.72
C LYS A 172 -21.20 -8.84 10.06
N ILE A 173 -20.30 -9.79 10.25
CA ILE A 173 -18.88 -9.52 10.52
C ILE A 173 -18.20 -8.81 9.34
N ALA A 174 -18.43 -9.26 8.11
CA ALA A 174 -17.85 -8.65 6.91
C ALA A 174 -18.32 -7.20 6.74
N ASN A 175 -19.61 -6.93 6.96
CA ASN A 175 -20.16 -5.57 6.89
C ASN A 175 -19.66 -4.67 8.02
N GLN A 176 -19.50 -5.19 9.24
CA GLN A 176 -18.85 -4.46 10.33
C GLN A 176 -17.39 -4.12 10.01
N LYS A 177 -16.67 -5.05 9.35
CA LYS A 177 -15.31 -4.81 8.90
C LYS A 177 -15.25 -3.74 7.80
N MET A 178 -16.19 -3.74 6.86
CA MET A 178 -16.32 -2.70 5.84
C MET A 178 -16.53 -1.31 6.46
N GLU A 179 -17.42 -1.22 7.46
CA GLU A 179 -17.71 0.03 8.16
C GLU A 179 -16.49 0.56 8.94
N GLU A 180 -15.78 -0.32 9.68
CA GLU A 180 -14.54 0.06 10.35
C GLU A 180 -13.45 0.50 9.35
N ASN A 181 -13.38 -0.15 8.18
CA ASN A 181 -12.45 0.24 7.13
C ASN A 181 -12.76 1.64 6.58
N LYS A 182 -14.05 1.97 6.39
CA LYS A 182 -14.47 3.33 6.00
C LYS A 182 -14.02 4.39 7.01
N LYS A 183 -14.22 4.14 8.31
CA LYS A 183 -13.74 5.04 9.38
C LYS A 183 -12.23 5.24 9.35
N ARG A 184 -11.46 4.20 9.01
CA ARG A 184 -9.99 4.30 8.86
C ARG A 184 -9.60 5.14 7.66
N ILE A 185 -10.32 5.01 6.54
CA ILE A 185 -10.12 5.84 5.34
C ILE A 185 -10.36 7.32 5.67
N GLU A 186 -11.49 7.63 6.32
CA GLU A 186 -11.83 8.99 6.74
C GLU A 186 -10.78 9.58 7.69
N ARG A 187 -10.35 8.82 8.70
CA ARG A 187 -9.27 9.23 9.60
C ARG A 187 -7.97 9.50 8.84
N PHE A 188 -7.60 8.61 7.91
CA PHE A 188 -6.40 8.77 7.10
C PHE A 188 -6.46 10.02 6.23
N TYR A 189 -7.60 10.28 5.59
CA TYR A 189 -7.82 11.49 4.81
C TYR A 189 -7.65 12.76 5.64
N ASN A 190 -8.32 12.85 6.80
CA ASN A 190 -8.24 14.01 7.68
C ASN A 190 -6.82 14.24 8.22
N CYS A 191 -6.16 13.18 8.69
CA CYS A 191 -4.78 13.28 9.17
C CYS A 191 -3.81 13.67 8.05
N LEU A 192 -4.05 13.21 6.82
CA LEU A 192 -3.25 13.57 5.66
C LEU A 192 -3.41 15.05 5.30
N GLN A 193 -4.64 15.58 5.24
CA GLN A 193 -4.88 16.99 4.97
C GLN A 193 -4.08 17.88 5.94
N HIS A 194 -4.19 17.62 7.25
CA HIS A 194 -3.44 18.37 8.27
C HIS A 194 -1.93 18.22 8.15
N ALA A 195 -1.42 17.04 7.78
CA ALA A 195 0.01 16.83 7.58
C ALA A 195 0.54 17.65 6.40
N LEU A 196 -0.21 17.71 5.30
CA LEU A 196 0.16 18.46 4.10
C LEU A 196 0.09 19.98 4.34
N GLU A 197 -0.94 20.47 5.04
CA GLU A 197 -1.05 21.89 5.42
C GLU A 197 0.16 22.34 6.24
N ARG A 198 0.55 21.58 7.28
CA ARG A 198 1.71 21.92 8.12
C ARG A 198 3.03 21.94 7.33
N ALA A 199 3.20 21.04 6.36
CA ALA A 199 4.38 21.02 5.51
C ALA A 199 4.48 22.31 4.66
N THR A 200 3.36 22.80 4.13
CA THR A 200 3.36 24.04 3.31
C THR A 200 3.73 25.29 4.11
N VAL A 201 3.29 25.41 5.37
CA VAL A 201 3.62 26.54 6.25
C VAL A 201 5.08 26.54 6.69
N THR A 202 5.67 25.35 6.85
CA THR A 202 7.08 25.22 7.25
C THR A 202 8.03 25.60 6.09
N ASP A 203 7.63 25.30 4.85
CA ASP A 203 8.38 25.67 3.64
C ASP A 203 8.30 27.18 3.31
N SER A 204 7.22 27.88 3.67
CA SER A 204 7.14 29.33 3.50
C SER A 204 8.00 30.09 4.52
N HIS A 205 7.98 29.69 5.79
CA HIS A 205 8.80 30.32 6.83
C HIS A 205 10.31 30.02 6.72
N SER A 206 10.69 28.89 6.13
CA SER A 206 12.11 28.60 5.83
C SER A 206 12.62 29.39 4.63
N LYS A 207 11.78 29.69 3.62
CA LYS A 207 12.12 30.60 2.51
C LYS A 207 12.23 32.06 2.95
N GLU A 208 11.38 32.53 3.87
CA GLU A 208 11.48 33.88 4.45
C GLU A 208 12.78 34.07 5.26
N LYS A 209 13.23 33.04 6.00
CA LYS A 209 14.47 33.11 6.79
C LYS A 209 15.77 33.01 5.97
N ILE A 210 15.72 32.57 4.71
CA ILE A 210 16.91 32.49 3.84
C ILE A 210 17.23 33.83 3.17
N ASN A 211 16.27 34.76 3.05
CA ASN A 211 16.51 36.11 2.52
C ASN A 211 17.09 37.10 3.53
N GLU A 212 17.18 36.74 4.82
CA GLU A 212 17.84 37.55 5.85
C GLU A 212 18.89 36.72 6.60
N LYS A 213 20.05 36.50 5.96
CA LYS A 213 21.38 36.50 6.60
C LYS A 213 22.47 36.11 5.58
N ASN A 214 22.94 37.11 4.84
CA ASN A 214 24.33 37.12 4.40
C ASN A 214 25.22 37.50 5.61
N ASN A 215 26.22 36.66 5.83
CA ASN A 215 27.21 36.59 6.92
C ASN A 215 28.09 37.87 7.02
N PRO A 216 28.82 38.20 8.13
CA PRO A 216 30.00 37.41 8.53
C PRO A 216 30.38 37.37 10.03
N TYR A 217 31.30 36.44 10.36
CA TYR A 217 32.26 36.39 11.49
C TYR A 217 32.06 35.43 12.69
N SER A 218 32.94 34.40 12.64
CA SER A 218 33.79 33.82 13.70
C SER A 218 33.24 33.51 15.09
N HIS A 219 33.34 32.23 15.47
CA HIS A 219 34.25 31.85 16.57
C HIS A 219 34.65 30.37 16.47
N LYS A 220 35.96 30.13 16.32
CA LYS A 220 36.61 28.85 16.56
C LYS A 220 36.38 28.45 18.02
N LYS A 221 35.84 27.25 18.27
CA LYS A 221 36.05 26.55 19.55
C LYS A 221 36.57 25.14 19.28
N LYS A 222 37.87 24.97 19.58
CA LYS A 222 38.58 23.70 19.74
C LYS A 222 37.76 22.78 20.64
N ARG A 223 37.60 21.52 20.23
CA ARG A 223 37.26 20.44 21.16
C ARG A 223 38.24 19.28 20.95
N ASN A 224 38.92 18.94 22.03
CA ASN A 224 40.08 18.06 22.08
C ASN A 224 39.73 16.61 21.72
N ARG A 225 40.64 15.99 20.96
CA ARG A 225 40.77 14.55 20.75
C ARG A 225 41.15 13.86 22.08
N ALA A 226 40.36 12.87 22.48
CA ALA A 226 40.82 11.80 23.36
C ALA A 226 40.86 10.48 22.55
N LYS A 227 41.91 9.71 22.80
CA LYS A 227 42.42 8.58 22.02
C LYS A 227 41.49 7.36 22.03
N ALA A 228 41.41 6.67 20.89
CA ALA A 228 41.34 5.21 20.85
C ALA A 228 42.25 4.72 19.71
N ARG A 229 43.18 3.83 20.06
CA ARG A 229 44.15 3.18 19.17
C ARG A 229 43.49 2.00 18.45
N GLY A 230 43.87 1.78 17.19
CA GLY A 230 43.67 0.51 16.47
C GLY A 230 44.09 0.63 15.00
N LYS A 231 45.33 0.21 14.67
CA LYS A 231 45.79 -0.21 13.32
C LYS A 231 45.04 -1.52 12.97
N CYS A 232 44.74 -1.94 11.74
CA CYS A 232 45.51 -2.14 10.50
C CYS A 232 44.48 -2.30 9.34
N VAL A 233 44.62 -1.70 8.16
CA VAL A 233 45.40 -2.12 6.95
C VAL A 233 44.70 -3.19 6.09
N THR A 234 44.25 -2.71 4.91
CA THR A 234 44.13 -3.31 3.54
C THR A 234 43.19 -4.54 3.35
N GLU A 235 42.53 -4.79 2.22
CA GLU A 235 42.88 -4.64 0.79
C GLU A 235 41.65 -4.38 -0.10
N GLU A 236 41.93 -3.88 -1.31
CA GLU A 236 41.02 -3.61 -2.43
C GLU A 236 40.87 -4.83 -3.38
N ASN A 237 39.87 -4.71 -4.26
CA ASN A 237 39.73 -5.32 -5.61
C ASN A 237 39.17 -6.76 -5.67
N ASP A 238 38.27 -7.17 -6.59
CA ASP A 238 38.00 -6.85 -8.01
C ASP A 238 36.48 -6.99 -8.33
N LYS A 239 35.84 -6.20 -9.22
CA LYS A 239 35.50 -6.46 -10.65
C LYS A 239 35.12 -7.94 -10.94
N GLU A 240 33.99 -8.31 -11.55
CA GLU A 240 33.37 -7.97 -12.85
C GLU A 240 31.84 -8.33 -12.79
N LEU A 241 30.88 -7.54 -13.30
CA LEU A 241 30.16 -7.69 -14.60
C LEU A 241 30.17 -9.14 -15.15
N GLU A 242 29.06 -9.84 -15.37
CA GLU A 242 28.00 -9.58 -16.37
C GLU A 242 26.72 -10.41 -16.09
N ASN A 243 25.58 -9.91 -16.61
CA ASN A 243 24.34 -10.56 -17.14
C ASN A 243 23.87 -11.89 -16.50
N ASP A 244 22.61 -12.09 -16.11
CA ASP A 244 21.45 -12.06 -17.00
C ASP A 244 20.13 -12.20 -16.20
N ASP A 245 19.03 -12.16 -16.92
CA ASP A 245 17.62 -12.14 -16.55
C ASP A 245 17.07 -13.14 -15.49
N ASP A 246 15.91 -12.73 -14.96
CA ASP A 246 14.75 -13.55 -14.55
C ASP A 246 14.59 -14.04 -13.08
N LEU A 247 13.31 -14.05 -12.69
CA LEU A 247 12.62 -14.78 -11.61
C LEU A 247 12.65 -14.31 -10.15
N GLY A 248 11.42 -14.15 -9.63
CA GLY A 248 10.92 -15.05 -8.59
C GLY A 248 11.55 -14.91 -7.21
N ILE A 249 10.97 -14.06 -6.36
CA ILE A 249 11.29 -14.05 -4.92
C ILE A 249 10.65 -15.29 -4.28
N SER A 250 11.40 -16.39 -4.28
CA SER A 250 11.31 -17.47 -3.31
C SER A 250 12.53 -17.35 -2.40
N VAL A 251 12.33 -17.01 -1.13
CA VAL A 251 13.37 -17.17 -0.11
C VAL A 251 12.75 -17.89 1.06
N THR A 252 12.97 -19.21 1.07
CA THR A 252 12.91 -20.07 2.24
C THR A 252 14.03 -19.66 3.21
N ILE A 253 13.66 -19.13 4.38
CA ILE A 253 14.59 -18.90 5.48
C ILE A 253 14.08 -19.69 6.69
N PHE A 254 14.36 -20.99 6.74
CA PHE A 254 14.56 -21.73 7.99
C PHE A 254 15.39 -22.98 7.67
N PRO A 255 16.44 -23.31 8.45
CA PRO A 255 17.06 -24.62 8.40
C PRO A 255 16.08 -25.67 8.92
N GLU A 256 15.97 -26.79 8.21
CA GLU A 256 15.46 -28.05 8.78
C GLU A 256 16.44 -28.48 9.88
N ASP A 257 15.98 -28.48 11.13
CA ASP A 257 16.22 -29.52 12.14
C ASP A 257 15.81 -29.02 13.55
N TYR A 258 14.98 -29.85 14.21
CA TYR A 258 14.35 -29.79 15.55
C TYR A 258 12.96 -29.17 15.69
#